data_AF-A0A841DEA1-F1
#
_entry.id   AF-A0A841DEA1-F1
#
_cell.length_a   1.000
_cell.length_b   1.000
_cell.length_c   1.000
_cell.angle_alpha   90.00
_cell.angle_beta   90.00
_cell.angle_gamma   90.00
#
_symmetry.space_group_name_H-M   'P 1'
#
loop_
_entity.id
_entity.type
_entity.pdbx_description
1 polymer ?
#
loop_
_entity_poly.entity_id
_entity_poly.type
_entity_poly.pdbx_seq_one_letter_code
_entity_poly.pdbx_strand_id
1 'polypeptide(L)'
;MSAGPSGRSSGTGHDPALTLAEEAAVRNRRLSQITPRVVPIRLPGQRPFLLVIGGQPAAGKSTIQELIQAALGSDRVAVYDRDDDPPAHPRFDANMRANGLGGNLVIAQSLPEDLRDHLLDNLRAQQCDVIASSPLQSEAATDFWVDGFRPHGYRMAAVFIATNEANSLLGMADRYQRSKDTVGFGRWLAKQLHDNAFAGMPDAAHAAEIFAKFDDIYVVDRDGNVLYENHRDDLGLMPPPHGARQTILDERDRPPTPAENEYFLSTATPLLNRTDLEPPVRHVVETAMRLHSARPAPQTLNRGQENRLDRRLMELHRMTNSGLLVPTSIPRQPNPNSPGSTGQAPGPDGGRTRPVPGNESQVRGTPGHEPRGR
;
A
#
# COMPACT_ATOMS: atom_id res chain seq x y z
N MET A 1 43.55 26.68 -37.92
CA MET A 1 42.82 27.08 -36.70
C MET A 1 41.89 28.24 -37.05
N SER A 2 40.58 28.06 -36.94
CA SER A 2 39.62 29.15 -36.69
C SER A 2 38.34 28.50 -36.20
N ALA A 3 37.89 28.84 -34.99
CA ALA A 3 36.72 28.22 -34.38
C ALA A 3 35.47 29.07 -34.66
N GLY A 4 34.42 28.44 -35.18
CA GLY A 4 33.09 29.06 -35.21
C GLY A 4 32.50 29.15 -33.79
N PRO A 5 31.69 30.18 -33.49
CA PRO A 5 31.10 30.32 -32.17
C PRO A 5 30.07 29.23 -31.92
N SER A 6 30.27 28.43 -30.87
CA SER A 6 29.28 27.47 -30.40
C SER A 6 28.09 28.19 -29.80
N GLY A 7 26.96 28.16 -30.52
CA GLY A 7 25.69 28.66 -30.02
C GLY A 7 25.27 27.87 -28.79
N ARG A 8 25.41 28.47 -27.60
CA ARG A 8 24.78 27.96 -26.38
C ARG A 8 23.28 28.12 -26.54
N SER A 9 22.55 27.02 -26.72
CA SER A 9 21.10 27.03 -26.57
C SER A 9 20.77 27.38 -25.11
N SER A 10 20.23 28.56 -24.89
CA SER A 10 19.74 29.01 -23.59
C SER A 10 18.42 28.29 -23.26
N GLY A 11 18.51 27.00 -22.97
CA GLY A 11 17.41 26.28 -22.34
C GLY A 11 17.20 26.82 -20.94
N THR A 12 16.05 27.44 -20.67
CA THR A 12 15.63 27.88 -19.34
C THR A 12 15.18 26.69 -18.47
N GLY A 13 16.09 25.72 -18.30
CA GLY A 13 15.96 24.68 -17.29
C GLY A 13 15.86 25.34 -15.93
N HIS A 14 14.73 25.16 -15.26
CA HIS A 14 14.53 25.69 -13.92
C HIS A 14 15.38 24.84 -12.97
N ASP A 15 16.35 25.47 -12.31
CA ASP A 15 17.28 24.80 -11.40
C ASP A 15 16.53 23.83 -10.47
N PRO A 16 16.78 22.52 -10.55
CA PRO A 16 16.11 21.54 -9.71
C PRO A 16 16.65 21.55 -8.28
N ALA A 17 17.80 22.18 -8.00
CA ALA A 17 18.33 22.28 -6.65
C ALA A 17 17.31 22.95 -5.70
N LEU A 18 17.17 22.39 -4.50
CA LEU A 18 16.32 22.93 -3.44
C LEU A 18 17.13 23.83 -2.51
N THR A 19 16.52 24.91 -2.03
CA THR A 19 16.99 25.61 -0.83
C THR A 19 16.52 24.86 0.42
N LEU A 20 17.21 25.02 1.56
CA LEU A 20 16.81 24.40 2.85
C LEU A 20 15.33 24.65 3.23
N ALA A 21 14.80 25.82 2.89
CA ALA A 21 13.39 26.15 3.13
C ALA A 21 12.44 25.33 2.23
N GLU A 22 12.85 25.04 0.99
CA GLU A 22 12.08 24.23 0.05
C GLU A 22 12.21 22.73 0.36
N GLU A 23 13.35 22.25 0.84
CA GLU A 23 13.49 20.89 1.38
C GLU A 23 12.52 20.66 2.54
N ALA A 24 12.46 21.60 3.49
CA ALA A 24 11.51 21.56 4.59
C ALA A 24 10.05 21.60 4.09
N ALA A 25 9.75 22.41 3.07
CA ALA A 25 8.43 22.45 2.46
C ALA A 25 8.06 21.12 1.76
N VAL A 26 9.00 20.46 1.08
CA VAL A 26 8.82 19.13 0.47
C VAL A 26 8.51 18.08 1.54
N ARG A 27 9.29 18.03 2.64
CA ARG A 27 9.03 17.13 3.77
C ARG A 27 7.65 17.35 4.37
N ASN A 28 7.31 18.60 4.73
CA ASN A 28 6.02 18.95 5.32
C ASN A 28 4.85 18.60 4.39
N ARG A 29 5.00 18.85 3.07
CA ARG A 29 3.99 18.47 2.07
C ARG A 29 3.81 16.96 2.01
N ARG A 30 4.89 16.17 1.93
CA ARG A 30 4.81 14.70 1.91
C ARG A 30 4.22 14.14 3.20
N LEU A 31 4.65 14.62 4.38
CA LEU A 31 4.05 14.25 5.66
C LEU A 31 2.53 14.49 5.66
N SER A 32 2.08 15.68 5.24
CA SER A 32 0.64 16.01 5.18
C SER A 32 -0.17 15.14 4.20
N GLN A 33 0.49 14.46 3.26
CA GLN A 33 -0.15 13.57 2.29
C GLN A 33 -0.18 12.11 2.78
N ILE A 34 0.80 11.67 3.57
CA ILE A 34 0.93 10.27 4.01
C ILE A 34 0.41 10.03 5.44
N THR A 35 0.39 11.05 6.30
CA THR A 35 -0.12 10.92 7.68
C THR A 35 -1.65 10.75 7.64
N PRO A 36 -2.22 9.70 8.27
CA PRO A 36 -3.67 9.49 8.30
C PRO A 36 -4.37 10.61 9.07
N ARG A 37 -5.60 10.96 8.65
CA ARG A 37 -6.41 11.99 9.31
C ARG A 37 -6.81 11.63 10.74
N VAL A 38 -6.93 10.33 11.01
CA VAL A 38 -7.26 9.78 12.33
C VAL A 38 -6.07 8.98 12.83
N VAL A 39 -5.38 9.51 13.85
CA VAL A 39 -4.31 8.80 14.55
C VAL A 39 -4.90 7.57 15.24
N PRO A 40 -4.36 6.35 15.02
CA PRO A 40 -4.91 5.13 15.61
C PRO A 40 -4.66 5.06 17.13
N ILE A 41 -5.73 4.98 17.91
CA ILE A 41 -5.66 4.64 19.34
C ILE A 41 -5.55 3.11 19.45
N ARG A 42 -4.41 2.60 19.91
CA ARG A 42 -4.17 1.16 20.09
C ARG A 42 -4.44 0.73 21.52
N LEU A 43 -5.19 -0.36 21.68
CA LEU A 43 -5.39 -1.02 22.98
C LEU A 43 -4.16 -1.88 23.35
N PRO A 44 -3.95 -2.20 24.64
CA PRO A 44 -2.89 -3.11 25.06
C PRO A 44 -2.92 -4.43 24.26
N GLY A 45 -1.76 -4.82 23.71
CA GLY A 45 -1.62 -6.02 22.86
C GLY A 45 -1.91 -5.81 21.37
N GLN A 46 -2.47 -4.67 20.94
CA GLN A 46 -2.64 -4.37 19.51
C GLN A 46 -1.33 -3.87 18.90
N ARG A 47 -0.89 -4.53 17.81
CA ARG A 47 0.29 -4.13 17.03
C ARG A 47 -0.11 -3.22 15.86
N PRO A 48 0.74 -2.26 15.46
CA PRO A 48 0.63 -1.61 14.16
C PRO A 48 0.91 -2.60 13.03
N PHE A 49 0.37 -2.32 11.84
CA PHE A 49 0.45 -3.18 10.67
C PHE A 49 1.18 -2.50 9.51
N LEU A 50 2.10 -3.22 8.89
CA LEU A 50 2.74 -2.83 7.62
C LEU A 50 2.30 -3.82 6.55
N LEU A 51 1.84 -3.30 5.41
CA LEU A 51 1.59 -4.10 4.22
C LEU A 51 2.42 -3.56 3.06
N VAL A 52 3.36 -4.36 2.54
CA VAL A 52 4.22 -3.97 1.42
C VAL A 52 3.76 -4.65 0.14
N ILE A 53 3.31 -3.85 -0.83
CA ILE A 53 2.84 -4.32 -2.13
C ILE A 53 4.04 -4.35 -3.10
N GLY A 54 4.46 -5.57 -3.45
CA GLY A 54 5.51 -5.92 -4.40
C GLY A 54 5.01 -6.01 -5.84
N GLY A 55 5.90 -5.71 -6.80
CA GLY A 55 5.59 -5.83 -8.23
C GLY A 55 6.34 -4.84 -9.10
N GLN A 56 6.56 -5.18 -10.37
CA GLN A 56 7.18 -4.27 -11.32
C GLN A 56 6.37 -2.96 -11.52
N PRO A 57 6.95 -1.89 -12.10
CA PRO A 57 6.22 -0.72 -12.54
C PRO A 57 5.03 -1.12 -13.43
N ALA A 58 3.89 -0.46 -13.22
CA ALA A 58 2.61 -0.78 -13.88
C ALA A 58 2.10 -2.24 -13.71
N ALA A 59 2.59 -3.02 -12.74
CA ALA A 59 2.02 -4.34 -12.40
C ALA A 59 0.57 -4.29 -11.90
N GLY A 60 0.14 -3.19 -11.26
CA GLY A 60 -1.19 -3.06 -10.67
C GLY A 60 -1.20 -2.57 -9.21
N LYS A 61 -0.04 -2.19 -8.65
CA LYS A 61 0.12 -1.79 -7.24
C LYS A 61 -0.92 -0.79 -6.76
N SER A 62 -1.24 0.24 -7.54
CA SER A 62 -2.27 1.25 -7.20
C SER A 62 -3.66 0.64 -7.04
N THR A 63 -4.08 -0.27 -7.92
CA THR A 63 -5.39 -0.96 -7.83
C THR A 63 -5.48 -1.81 -6.56
N ILE A 64 -4.40 -2.52 -6.22
CA ILE A 64 -4.32 -3.31 -4.99
C ILE A 64 -4.31 -2.40 -3.76
N GLN A 65 -3.53 -1.32 -3.78
CA GLN A 65 -3.47 -0.31 -2.73
C GLN A 65 -4.84 0.33 -2.46
N GLU A 66 -5.57 0.73 -3.51
CA GLU A 66 -6.92 1.29 -3.42
C GLU A 66 -7.92 0.28 -2.83
N LEU A 67 -7.89 -0.96 -3.31
CA LEU A 67 -8.72 -2.07 -2.80
C LEU A 67 -8.51 -2.28 -1.29
N ILE A 68 -7.25 -2.31 -0.85
CA ILE A 68 -6.91 -2.48 0.56
C ILE A 68 -7.30 -1.22 1.35
N GLN A 69 -6.89 -0.03 0.91
CA GLN A 69 -7.17 1.23 1.61
C GLN A 69 -8.68 1.45 1.83
N ALA A 70 -9.51 1.07 0.86
CA ALA A 70 -10.97 1.09 0.99
C ALA A 70 -11.46 0.12 2.10
N ALA A 71 -10.89 -1.08 2.19
CA ALA A 71 -11.22 -2.06 3.23
C ALA A 71 -10.72 -1.65 4.64
N LEU A 72 -9.61 -0.90 4.75
CA LEU A 72 -9.05 -0.45 6.03
C LEU A 72 -9.66 0.87 6.55
N GLY A 73 -10.32 1.62 5.68
CA GLY A 73 -10.76 2.98 5.93
C GLY A 73 -9.67 4.00 5.59
N SER A 74 -9.89 4.75 4.51
CA SER A 74 -8.92 5.67 3.90
C SER A 74 -8.32 6.73 4.83
N ASP A 75 -9.06 7.12 5.87
CA ASP A 75 -8.65 8.17 6.82
C ASP A 75 -7.78 7.65 7.98
N ARG A 76 -7.56 6.33 8.09
CA ARG A 76 -6.91 5.66 9.24
C ARG A 76 -5.56 5.02 8.92
N VAL A 77 -5.29 4.76 7.64
CA VAL A 77 -4.06 4.10 7.19
C VAL A 77 -3.17 5.08 6.43
N ALA A 78 -1.88 5.06 6.72
CA ALA A 78 -0.87 5.79 5.97
C ALA A 78 -0.61 5.07 4.63
N VAL A 79 -0.48 5.82 3.55
CA VAL A 79 -0.14 5.28 2.23
C VAL A 79 1.16 5.91 1.76
N TYR A 80 2.16 5.07 1.47
CA TYR A 80 3.48 5.51 0.99
C TYR A 80 3.84 4.83 -0.33
N ASP A 81 3.91 5.60 -1.41
CA ASP A 81 4.65 5.25 -2.62
C ASP A 81 5.76 6.29 -2.83
N ARG A 82 6.98 5.82 -3.13
CA ARG A 82 8.13 6.66 -3.48
C ARG A 82 7.92 7.38 -4.82
N ASP A 83 7.10 6.80 -5.70
CA ASP A 83 6.73 7.39 -7.00
C ASP A 83 5.95 8.73 -6.80
N ASP A 84 5.45 9.00 -5.59
CA ASP A 84 4.72 10.24 -5.22
C ASP A 84 5.59 11.29 -4.50
N ASP A 85 6.88 11.02 -4.28
CA ASP A 85 7.81 12.00 -3.72
C ASP A 85 8.15 13.14 -4.73
N PRO A 86 8.43 12.89 -6.04
CA PRO A 86 8.74 13.94 -7.01
C PRO A 86 7.65 15.02 -7.19
N PRO A 87 6.33 14.71 -7.23
CA PRO A 87 5.26 15.72 -7.29
C PRO A 87 5.20 16.71 -6.11
N ALA A 88 5.89 16.43 -4.99
CA ALA A 88 5.98 17.39 -3.89
C ALA A 88 6.92 18.58 -4.20
N HIS A 89 7.86 18.41 -5.14
CA HIS A 89 8.85 19.42 -5.51
C HIS A 89 8.20 20.70 -6.09
N PRO A 90 8.56 21.91 -5.63
CA PRO A 90 7.90 23.16 -6.05
C PRO A 90 8.04 23.44 -7.56
N ARG A 91 9.13 22.98 -8.18
CA ARG A 91 9.41 23.11 -9.62
C ARG A 91 9.14 21.83 -10.44
N PHE A 92 8.35 20.87 -9.91
CA PHE A 92 8.08 19.58 -10.58
C PHE A 92 7.56 19.77 -12.01
N ASP A 93 6.44 20.47 -12.16
CA ASP A 93 5.74 20.73 -13.43
C ASP A 93 6.62 21.42 -14.49
N ALA A 94 7.49 22.33 -14.06
CA ALA A 94 8.41 23.05 -14.95
C ALA A 94 9.51 22.10 -15.46
N ASN A 95 10.11 21.30 -14.58
CA ASN A 95 11.15 20.34 -14.93
C ASN A 95 10.63 19.17 -15.76
N MET A 96 9.41 18.69 -15.51
CA MET A 96 8.78 17.65 -16.32
C MET A 96 8.56 18.10 -17.77
N ARG A 97 8.13 19.36 -17.99
CA ARG A 97 7.97 19.92 -19.34
C ARG A 97 9.31 20.24 -20.01
N ALA A 98 10.30 20.72 -19.26
CA ALA A 98 11.60 21.11 -19.82
C ALA A 98 12.50 19.93 -20.23
N ASN A 99 12.38 18.77 -19.56
CA ASN A 99 13.32 17.65 -19.71
C ASN A 99 12.72 16.37 -20.33
N GLY A 100 11.43 16.39 -20.72
CA GLY A 100 10.76 15.24 -21.36
C GLY A 100 10.86 13.96 -20.51
N LEU A 101 11.26 12.84 -21.13
CA LEU A 101 11.47 11.55 -20.45
C LEU A 101 12.45 11.63 -19.26
N GLY A 102 13.39 12.58 -19.28
CA GLY A 102 14.37 12.76 -18.21
C GLY A 102 13.84 13.51 -16.99
N GLY A 103 12.71 14.23 -17.10
CA GLY A 103 12.25 15.15 -16.06
C GLY A 103 11.98 14.50 -14.70
N ASN A 104 11.47 13.26 -14.70
CA ASN A 104 11.24 12.54 -13.45
C ASN A 104 12.55 12.14 -12.75
N LEU A 105 13.59 11.78 -13.51
CA LEU A 105 14.89 11.45 -12.96
C LEU A 105 15.56 12.71 -12.38
N VAL A 106 15.52 13.82 -13.11
CA VAL A 106 16.05 15.12 -12.67
C VAL A 106 15.46 15.55 -11.33
N ILE A 107 14.12 15.50 -11.18
CA ILE A 107 13.49 15.82 -9.89
C ILE A 107 13.79 14.77 -8.82
N ALA A 108 13.72 13.47 -9.14
CA ALA A 108 13.97 12.43 -8.16
C ALA A 108 15.40 12.47 -7.57
N GLN A 109 16.36 13.01 -8.32
CA GLN A 109 17.74 13.26 -7.89
C GLN A 109 17.93 14.58 -7.14
N SER A 110 16.95 15.50 -7.15
CA SER A 110 17.02 16.79 -6.46
C SER A 110 16.23 16.85 -5.14
N LEU A 111 15.50 15.78 -4.81
CA LEU A 111 14.85 15.63 -3.50
C LEU A 111 15.90 15.37 -2.40
N PRO A 112 15.61 15.72 -1.13
CA PRO A 112 16.51 15.42 -0.01
C PRO A 112 16.78 13.90 0.09
N GLU A 113 18.05 13.51 0.27
CA GLU A 113 18.47 12.11 0.24
C GLU A 113 17.78 11.27 1.34
N ASP A 114 17.61 11.85 2.53
CA ASP A 114 16.97 11.27 3.71
C ASP A 114 15.43 11.44 3.71
N LEU A 115 14.82 12.00 2.66
CA LEU A 115 13.38 12.26 2.61
C LEU A 115 12.57 10.99 2.93
N ARG A 116 12.93 9.85 2.35
CA ARG A 116 12.25 8.58 2.64
C ARG A 116 12.31 8.23 4.12
N ASP A 117 13.51 8.23 4.69
CA ASP A 117 13.72 7.72 6.04
C ASP A 117 13.04 8.64 7.06
N HIS A 118 13.11 9.96 6.85
CA HIS A 118 12.35 10.96 7.59
C HIS A 118 10.82 10.72 7.56
N LEU A 119 10.27 10.40 6.38
CA LEU A 119 8.84 10.10 6.24
C LEU A 119 8.44 8.80 6.96
N LEU A 120 9.23 7.73 6.81
CA LEU A 120 8.96 6.44 7.45
C LEU A 120 9.17 6.50 8.97
N ASP A 121 10.19 7.19 9.47
CA ASP A 121 10.40 7.45 10.90
C ASP A 121 9.21 8.15 11.53
N ASN A 122 8.63 9.14 10.84
CA ASN A 122 7.46 9.84 11.32
C ASN A 122 6.23 8.90 11.44
N LEU A 123 5.99 8.03 10.45
CA LEU A 123 4.92 7.02 10.51
C LEU A 123 5.14 5.99 11.64
N ARG A 124 6.40 5.57 11.85
CA ARG A 124 6.79 4.63 12.91
C ARG A 124 6.64 5.24 14.31
N ALA A 125 7.05 6.51 14.48
CA ALA A 125 6.90 7.25 15.73
C ALA A 125 5.42 7.47 16.11
N GLN A 126 4.54 7.66 15.12
CA GLN A 126 3.08 7.73 15.32
C GLN A 126 2.41 6.34 15.44
N GLN A 127 3.16 5.25 15.28
CA GLN A 127 2.66 3.87 15.20
C GLN A 127 1.46 3.73 14.25
N CYS A 128 1.47 4.41 13.10
CA CYS A 128 0.43 4.29 12.08
C CYS A 128 0.37 2.88 11.50
N ASP A 129 -0.82 2.44 11.05
CA ASP A 129 -0.89 1.35 10.08
C ASP A 129 -0.45 1.90 8.72
N VAL A 130 0.33 1.12 7.94
CA VAL A 130 1.01 1.60 6.72
C VAL A 130 0.79 0.61 5.57
N ILE A 131 0.31 1.12 4.44
CA ILE A 131 0.41 0.45 3.13
C ILE A 131 1.56 1.10 2.36
N ALA A 132 2.53 0.30 1.93
CA ALA A 132 3.70 0.75 1.19
C ALA A 132 3.76 0.09 -0.19
N SER A 133 4.11 0.87 -1.22
CA SER A 133 4.38 0.39 -2.58
C SER A 133 5.89 0.27 -2.79
N SER A 134 6.35 -0.91 -3.22
CA SER A 134 7.76 -1.21 -3.46
C SER A 134 7.92 -2.18 -4.64
N PRO A 135 9.02 -2.16 -5.41
CA PRO A 135 9.27 -3.20 -6.39
C PRO A 135 9.38 -4.61 -5.78
N LEU A 136 9.89 -4.72 -4.54
CA LEU A 136 10.29 -5.97 -3.88
C LEU A 136 11.11 -6.89 -4.82
N GLN A 137 12.08 -6.28 -5.51
CA GLN A 137 12.87 -6.89 -6.58
C GLN A 137 14.09 -7.69 -6.13
N SER A 138 14.38 -7.71 -4.83
CA SER A 138 15.54 -8.39 -4.25
C SER A 138 15.35 -8.59 -2.75
N GLU A 139 16.23 -9.41 -2.15
CA GLU A 139 16.29 -9.55 -0.70
C GLU A 139 16.56 -8.21 -0.01
N ALA A 140 17.60 -7.46 -0.41
CA ALA A 140 17.89 -6.15 0.19
C ALA A 140 16.72 -5.13 0.09
N ALA A 141 15.94 -5.19 -1.00
CA ALA A 141 14.72 -4.36 -1.14
C ALA A 141 13.57 -4.82 -0.24
N THR A 142 13.60 -6.07 0.23
CA THR A 142 12.69 -6.64 1.23
C THR A 142 13.17 -6.30 2.64
N ASP A 143 14.45 -6.54 2.92
CA ASP A 143 15.09 -6.34 4.23
C ASP A 143 14.98 -4.89 4.71
N PHE A 144 15.09 -3.91 3.79
CA PHE A 144 14.79 -2.49 4.07
C PHE A 144 13.44 -2.27 4.79
N TRP A 145 12.38 -2.99 4.40
CA TRP A 145 11.07 -2.89 5.04
C TRP A 145 10.99 -3.68 6.34
N VAL A 146 11.60 -4.86 6.36
CA VAL A 146 11.59 -5.79 7.51
C VAL A 146 12.34 -5.18 8.68
N ASP A 147 13.60 -4.80 8.47
CA ASP A 147 14.47 -4.20 9.48
C ASP A 147 13.98 -2.81 9.87
N GLY A 148 13.39 -2.08 8.91
CA GLY A 148 12.79 -0.77 9.15
C GLY A 148 11.54 -0.79 10.04
N PHE A 149 10.81 -1.90 10.19
CA PHE A 149 9.52 -1.91 10.90
C PHE A 149 9.39 -2.98 11.99
N ARG A 150 10.06 -4.13 11.88
CA ARG A 150 10.02 -5.20 12.90
C ARG A 150 10.48 -4.73 14.29
N PRO A 151 11.56 -3.93 14.45
CA PRO A 151 11.97 -3.43 15.77
C PRO A 151 10.94 -2.50 16.43
N HIS A 152 10.04 -1.90 15.64
CA HIS A 152 8.97 -1.03 16.11
C HIS A 152 7.68 -1.79 16.47
N GLY A 153 7.73 -3.13 16.52
CA GLY A 153 6.64 -3.98 16.98
C GLY A 153 5.51 -4.20 15.96
N TYR A 154 5.75 -3.89 14.68
CA TYR A 154 4.77 -4.09 13.61
C TYR A 154 4.50 -5.58 13.36
N ARG A 155 3.23 -5.93 13.12
CA ARG A 155 2.91 -7.11 12.30
C ARG A 155 3.11 -6.71 10.84
N MET A 156 3.75 -7.54 10.04
CA MET A 156 4.11 -7.17 8.67
C MET A 156 3.64 -8.21 7.66
N ALA A 157 3.09 -7.76 6.54
CA ALA A 157 2.66 -8.60 5.45
C ALA A 157 3.21 -8.12 4.10
N ALA A 158 3.38 -9.03 3.15
CA ALA A 158 3.77 -8.71 1.77
C ALA A 158 2.76 -9.24 0.75
N VAL A 159 2.51 -8.46 -0.29
CA VAL A 159 1.59 -8.80 -1.39
C VAL A 159 2.34 -8.71 -2.70
N PHE A 160 2.66 -9.84 -3.32
CA PHE A 160 3.36 -9.92 -4.59
C PHE A 160 2.35 -9.96 -5.74
N ILE A 161 2.35 -8.94 -6.60
CA ILE A 161 1.45 -8.90 -7.77
C ILE A 161 2.08 -9.66 -8.93
N ALA A 162 1.49 -10.81 -9.25
CA ALA A 162 1.77 -11.53 -10.48
C ALA A 162 1.04 -10.87 -11.66
N THR A 163 1.82 -10.39 -12.63
CA THR A 163 1.32 -9.78 -13.87
C THR A 163 2.31 -10.05 -14.98
N ASN A 164 1.81 -10.55 -16.11
CA ASN A 164 2.56 -10.84 -17.33
C ASN A 164 3.34 -9.60 -17.85
N GLU A 165 4.55 -9.83 -18.36
CA GLU A 165 5.49 -8.77 -18.78
C GLU A 165 4.89 -7.82 -19.83
N ALA A 166 4.18 -8.36 -20.83
CA ALA A 166 3.57 -7.56 -21.90
C ALA A 166 2.55 -6.56 -21.33
N ASN A 167 1.74 -7.01 -20.37
CA ASN A 167 0.71 -6.19 -19.73
C ASN A 167 1.32 -5.04 -18.91
N SER A 168 2.40 -5.27 -18.16
CA SER A 168 3.07 -4.21 -17.40
C SER A 168 3.86 -3.25 -18.29
N LEU A 169 4.56 -3.74 -19.32
CA LEU A 169 5.23 -2.88 -20.31
C LEU A 169 4.24 -1.97 -21.06
N LEU A 170 3.12 -2.52 -21.53
CA LEU A 170 2.06 -1.72 -22.17
C LEU A 170 1.49 -0.69 -21.20
N GLY A 171 1.23 -1.09 -19.94
CA GLY A 171 0.75 -0.18 -18.90
C GLY A 171 1.71 0.97 -18.56
N MET A 172 3.03 0.77 -18.68
CA MET A 172 4.01 1.86 -18.53
C MET A 172 3.88 2.89 -19.66
N ALA A 173 3.80 2.41 -20.91
CA ALA A 173 3.70 3.28 -22.08
C ALA A 173 2.36 4.04 -22.15
N ASP A 174 1.25 3.34 -21.88
CA ASP A 174 -0.08 3.93 -21.79
C ASP A 174 -0.16 5.00 -20.68
N ARG A 175 0.30 4.69 -19.45
CA ARG A 175 0.32 5.67 -18.33
C ARG A 175 1.11 6.92 -18.69
N TYR A 176 2.27 6.77 -19.32
CA TYR A 176 3.06 7.89 -19.79
C TYR A 176 2.30 8.73 -20.82
N GLN A 177 1.75 8.10 -21.86
CA GLN A 177 1.15 8.81 -22.98
C GLN A 177 -0.16 9.51 -22.57
N ARG A 178 -1.03 8.86 -21.79
CA ARG A 178 -2.25 9.50 -21.25
C ARG A 178 -1.93 10.70 -20.36
N SER A 179 -0.86 10.64 -19.56
CA SER A 179 -0.39 11.80 -18.79
C SER A 179 0.09 12.92 -19.73
N LYS A 180 0.88 12.58 -20.76
CA LYS A 180 1.36 13.56 -21.75
C LYS A 180 0.22 14.26 -22.48
N ASP A 181 -0.81 13.51 -22.88
CA ASP A 181 -1.99 14.05 -23.57
C ASP A 181 -2.85 14.97 -22.68
N THR A 182 -2.87 14.74 -21.36
CA THR A 182 -3.76 15.47 -20.43
C THR A 182 -3.12 16.67 -19.75
N VAL A 183 -1.84 16.60 -19.36
CA VAL A 183 -1.14 17.68 -18.63
C VAL A 183 0.11 18.23 -19.34
N GLY A 184 0.43 17.69 -20.52
CA GLY A 184 1.56 18.10 -21.36
C GLY A 184 2.88 17.38 -21.06
N PHE A 185 2.91 16.44 -20.10
CA PHE A 185 4.08 15.62 -19.78
C PHE A 185 3.67 14.27 -19.16
N GLY A 186 4.54 13.26 -19.23
CA GLY A 186 4.34 11.96 -18.61
C GLY A 186 5.52 11.51 -17.74
N ARG A 187 5.24 10.84 -16.61
CA ARG A 187 6.28 10.22 -15.78
C ARG A 187 6.80 8.95 -16.45
N TRP A 188 7.90 9.09 -17.19
CA TRP A 188 8.64 7.95 -17.73
C TRP A 188 9.52 7.30 -16.64
N LEU A 189 9.61 5.98 -16.68
CA LEU A 189 10.56 5.19 -15.91
C LEU A 189 11.37 4.35 -16.89
N ALA A 190 12.69 4.27 -16.69
CA ALA A 190 13.56 3.47 -17.55
C ALA A 190 13.12 1.99 -17.54
N LYS A 191 13.06 1.35 -18.71
CA LYS A 191 12.63 -0.07 -18.85
C LYS A 191 13.44 -1.00 -17.93
N GLN A 192 14.71 -0.69 -17.71
CA GLN A 192 15.61 -1.42 -16.82
C GLN A 192 15.09 -1.51 -15.37
N LEU A 193 14.40 -0.47 -14.86
CA LEU A 193 13.78 -0.52 -13.53
C LEU A 193 12.61 -1.50 -13.50
N HIS A 194 11.89 -1.64 -14.62
CA HIS A 194 10.86 -2.65 -14.77
C HIS A 194 11.45 -4.06 -14.90
N ASP A 195 12.48 -4.23 -15.74
CA ASP A 195 13.05 -5.53 -16.04
C ASP A 195 13.73 -6.14 -14.81
N ASN A 196 14.46 -5.34 -14.03
CA ASN A 196 15.03 -5.75 -12.76
C ASN A 196 13.95 -6.19 -11.75
N ALA A 197 12.84 -5.45 -11.67
CA ALA A 197 11.72 -5.80 -10.78
C ALA A 197 10.94 -7.01 -11.26
N PHE A 198 10.76 -7.16 -12.58
CA PHE A 198 10.11 -8.33 -13.17
C PHE A 198 10.95 -9.59 -12.88
N ALA A 199 12.24 -9.57 -13.20
CA ALA A 199 13.13 -10.71 -13.05
C ALA A 199 13.36 -11.11 -11.58
N GLY A 200 13.62 -10.15 -10.67
CA GLY A 200 14.04 -10.45 -9.31
C GLY A 200 12.92 -10.73 -8.29
N MET A 201 11.69 -10.27 -8.54
CA MET A 201 10.58 -10.43 -7.57
C MET A 201 10.24 -11.90 -7.20
N PRO A 202 10.24 -12.90 -8.12
CA PRO A 202 9.93 -14.29 -7.76
C PRO A 202 10.93 -14.87 -6.75
N ASP A 203 12.22 -14.58 -6.91
CA ASP A 203 13.27 -15.06 -6.01
C ASP A 203 13.25 -14.29 -4.67
N ALA A 204 12.95 -12.98 -4.70
CA ALA A 204 12.73 -12.19 -3.49
C ALA A 204 11.52 -12.69 -2.68
N ALA A 205 10.42 -13.09 -3.34
CA ALA A 205 9.26 -13.70 -2.69
C ALA A 205 9.61 -15.06 -2.07
N HIS A 206 10.42 -15.87 -2.75
CA HIS A 206 10.91 -17.15 -2.22
C HIS A 206 11.75 -16.98 -0.94
N ALA A 207 12.70 -16.05 -0.95
CA ALA A 207 13.52 -15.73 0.20
C ALA A 207 12.70 -15.12 1.35
N ALA A 208 11.73 -14.25 1.01
CA ALA A 208 10.81 -13.68 1.99
C ALA A 208 9.96 -14.76 2.70
N GLU A 209 9.60 -15.81 1.99
CA GLU A 209 8.87 -16.97 2.50
C GLU A 209 9.76 -17.90 3.34
N ILE A 210 10.86 -18.43 2.77
CA ILE A 210 11.74 -19.39 3.45
C ILE A 210 12.30 -18.82 4.77
N PHE A 211 12.77 -17.57 4.75
CA PHE A 211 13.34 -16.93 5.94
C PHE A 211 12.27 -16.29 6.85
N ALA A 212 10.98 -16.48 6.53
CA ALA A 212 9.85 -15.85 7.20
C ALA A 212 10.12 -14.35 7.48
N LYS A 213 10.39 -13.58 6.41
CA LYS A 213 10.70 -12.15 6.50
C LYS A 213 9.47 -11.31 6.85
N PHE A 214 8.29 -11.76 6.44
CA PHE A 214 6.98 -11.22 6.83
C PHE A 214 6.23 -12.20 7.70
N ASP A 215 5.20 -11.73 8.42
CA ASP A 215 4.30 -12.58 9.19
C ASP A 215 3.21 -13.19 8.29
N ASP A 216 2.89 -12.54 7.18
CA ASP A 216 1.93 -13.02 6.18
C ASP A 216 2.45 -12.70 4.77
N ILE A 217 2.29 -13.63 3.82
CA ILE A 217 2.65 -13.44 2.42
C ILE A 217 1.46 -13.81 1.54
N TYR A 218 1.19 -12.98 0.55
CA TYR A 218 0.17 -13.20 -0.46
C TYR A 218 0.78 -13.07 -1.86
N VAL A 219 0.37 -13.95 -2.77
CA VAL A 219 0.52 -13.74 -4.22
C VAL A 219 -0.87 -13.48 -4.79
N VAL A 220 -1.00 -12.40 -5.55
CA VAL A 220 -2.27 -11.97 -6.16
C VAL A 220 -2.09 -11.73 -7.65
N ASP A 221 -3.19 -11.82 -8.40
CA ASP A 221 -3.24 -11.26 -9.75
C ASP A 221 -3.36 -9.72 -9.72
N ARG A 222 -3.41 -9.12 -10.91
CA ARG A 222 -3.59 -7.68 -11.11
C ARG A 222 -4.89 -7.12 -10.48
N ASP A 223 -5.94 -7.94 -10.41
CA ASP A 223 -7.28 -7.54 -10.01
C ASP A 223 -7.52 -7.70 -8.50
N GLY A 224 -6.59 -8.34 -7.76
CA GLY A 224 -6.64 -8.57 -6.32
C GLY A 224 -7.27 -9.90 -5.92
N ASN A 225 -7.28 -10.89 -6.81
CA ASN A 225 -7.62 -12.26 -6.46
C ASN A 225 -6.36 -12.98 -5.94
N VAL A 226 -6.47 -13.57 -4.75
CA VAL A 226 -5.43 -14.36 -4.09
C VAL A 226 -5.24 -15.69 -4.83
N LEU A 227 -4.00 -15.94 -5.23
CA LEU A 227 -3.52 -17.14 -5.90
C LEU A 227 -2.82 -18.08 -4.92
N TYR A 228 -2.13 -17.50 -3.94
CA TYR A 228 -1.38 -18.19 -2.89
C TYR A 228 -1.31 -17.30 -1.65
N GLU A 229 -1.35 -17.92 -0.47
CA GLU A 229 -1.11 -17.25 0.81
C GLU A 229 -0.31 -18.19 1.74
N ASN A 230 0.57 -17.61 2.55
CA ASN A 230 1.29 -18.33 3.59
C ASN A 230 1.42 -17.45 4.84
N HIS A 231 1.35 -18.07 6.02
CA HIS A 231 1.24 -17.39 7.31
C HIS A 231 2.24 -17.96 8.30
N ARG A 232 2.96 -17.07 9.00
CA ARG A 232 3.92 -17.46 10.02
C ARG A 232 3.21 -18.16 11.18
N ASP A 233 3.71 -19.34 11.55
CA ASP A 233 3.23 -20.13 12.68
C ASP A 233 3.76 -19.64 14.04
N ASP A 234 3.32 -20.30 15.11
CA ASP A 234 3.76 -20.02 16.49
C ASP A 234 5.25 -20.36 16.75
N LEU A 235 5.90 -21.13 15.87
CA LEU A 235 7.34 -21.41 15.89
C LEU A 235 8.15 -20.32 15.19
N GLY A 236 7.47 -19.35 14.57
CA GLY A 236 8.07 -18.22 13.89
C GLY A 236 8.41 -18.47 12.41
N LEU A 237 7.98 -19.60 11.85
CA LEU A 237 8.35 -20.09 10.52
C LEU A 237 7.17 -20.03 9.54
N MET A 238 7.46 -20.03 8.24
CA MET A 238 6.44 -20.27 7.21
C MET A 238 6.31 -21.79 6.97
N PRO A 239 5.12 -22.39 7.17
CA PRO A 239 4.94 -23.83 6.96
C PRO A 239 5.15 -24.21 5.49
N PRO A 240 5.75 -25.39 5.21
CA PRO A 240 5.84 -25.93 3.85
C PRO A 240 4.48 -26.51 3.39
N PRO A 241 4.24 -26.63 2.08
CA PRO A 241 5.15 -26.30 0.98
C PRO A 241 5.21 -24.80 0.66
N HIS A 242 6.43 -24.31 0.38
CA HIS A 242 6.69 -22.93 -0.02
C HIS A 242 6.38 -22.73 -1.51
N GLY A 243 5.32 -21.97 -1.79
CA GLY A 243 4.71 -21.87 -3.13
C GLY A 243 4.84 -20.51 -3.81
N ALA A 244 5.22 -19.45 -3.09
CA ALA A 244 5.06 -18.07 -3.57
C ALA A 244 5.74 -17.82 -4.92
N ARG A 245 6.98 -18.31 -5.08
CA ARG A 245 7.76 -18.20 -6.32
C ARG A 245 7.06 -18.82 -7.52
N GLN A 246 6.59 -20.07 -7.37
CA GLN A 246 6.04 -20.82 -8.49
C GLN A 246 4.70 -20.21 -8.91
N THR A 247 3.84 -19.83 -7.96
CA THR A 247 2.58 -19.13 -8.24
C THR A 247 2.78 -17.83 -9.03
N ILE A 248 3.84 -17.06 -8.72
CA ILE A 248 4.17 -15.84 -9.48
C ILE A 248 4.52 -16.15 -10.93
N LEU A 249 5.27 -17.24 -11.18
CA LEU A 249 5.67 -17.65 -12.53
C LEU A 249 4.47 -18.20 -13.31
N ASP A 250 3.70 -19.10 -12.70
CA ASP A 250 2.54 -19.74 -13.33
C ASP A 250 1.50 -18.71 -13.81
N GLU A 251 1.19 -17.68 -13.00
CA GLU A 251 0.28 -16.61 -13.39
C GLU A 251 0.89 -15.67 -14.46
N ARG A 252 2.20 -15.46 -14.44
CA ARG A 252 2.89 -14.65 -15.47
C ARG A 252 2.88 -15.34 -16.83
N ASP A 253 3.03 -16.66 -16.85
CA ASP A 253 3.08 -17.48 -18.07
C ASP A 253 1.69 -17.93 -18.55
N ARG A 254 0.64 -17.73 -17.74
CA ARG A 254 -0.76 -18.05 -18.06
C ARG A 254 -1.21 -17.44 -19.40
N PRO A 255 -1.94 -18.20 -20.25
CA PRO A 255 -2.66 -17.66 -21.40
C PRO A 255 -3.62 -16.53 -21.00
N PRO A 256 -3.76 -15.44 -21.78
CA PRO A 256 -4.68 -14.38 -21.46
C PRO A 256 -6.14 -14.86 -21.52
N THR A 257 -7.06 -14.22 -20.82
CA THR A 257 -8.49 -14.37 -21.10
C THR A 257 -8.86 -13.62 -22.39
N PRO A 258 -10.01 -13.94 -23.04
CA PRO A 258 -10.49 -13.18 -24.18
C PRO A 258 -10.61 -11.68 -23.91
N ALA A 259 -11.07 -11.29 -22.71
CA ALA A 259 -11.18 -9.90 -22.28
C ALA A 259 -9.80 -9.25 -22.01
N GLU A 260 -8.85 -9.97 -21.39
CA GLU A 260 -7.46 -9.49 -21.22
C GLU A 260 -6.79 -9.23 -22.59
N ASN A 261 -7.03 -10.11 -23.57
CA ASN A 261 -6.51 -9.99 -24.93
C ASN A 261 -7.15 -8.81 -25.68
N GLU A 262 -8.48 -8.65 -25.62
CA GLU A 262 -9.17 -7.51 -26.21
C GLU A 262 -8.70 -6.18 -25.61
N TYR A 263 -8.62 -6.09 -24.28
CA TYR A 263 -8.10 -4.92 -23.57
C TYR A 263 -6.67 -4.58 -24.02
N PHE A 264 -5.79 -5.58 -24.11
CA PHE A 264 -4.42 -5.39 -24.57
C PHE A 264 -4.37 -4.80 -25.98
N LEU A 265 -5.08 -5.41 -26.94
CA LEU A 265 -5.09 -4.98 -28.34
C LEU A 265 -5.72 -3.59 -28.52
N SER A 266 -6.81 -3.31 -27.78
CA SER A 266 -7.49 -2.00 -27.79
C SER A 266 -6.63 -0.86 -27.24
N THR A 267 -5.63 -1.18 -26.41
CA THR A 267 -4.67 -0.20 -25.85
C THR A 267 -3.41 -0.09 -26.71
N ALA A 268 -2.83 -1.21 -27.15
CA ALA A 268 -1.58 -1.24 -27.89
C ALA A 268 -1.70 -0.72 -29.33
N THR A 269 -2.80 -1.04 -30.03
CA THR A 269 -2.99 -0.67 -31.44
C THR A 269 -3.09 0.84 -31.65
N PRO A 270 -3.91 1.60 -30.87
CA PRO A 270 -3.92 3.05 -30.96
C PRO A 270 -2.56 3.69 -30.69
N LEU A 271 -1.82 3.20 -29.68
CA LEU A 271 -0.48 3.73 -29.36
C LEU A 271 0.50 3.53 -30.53
N LEU A 272 0.55 2.35 -31.16
CA LEU A 272 1.42 2.09 -32.30
C LEU A 272 1.08 2.96 -33.52
N ASN A 273 -0.21 3.23 -33.74
CA ASN A 273 -0.70 4.06 -34.85
C ASN A 273 -0.44 5.57 -34.69
N ARG A 274 -0.03 6.04 -33.50
CA ARG A 274 0.34 7.44 -33.29
C ARG A 274 1.59 7.82 -34.08
N THR A 275 1.67 9.07 -34.54
CA THR A 275 2.89 9.63 -35.16
C THR A 275 3.77 10.40 -34.18
N ASP A 276 3.22 10.81 -33.03
CA ASP A 276 3.87 11.65 -32.00
C ASP A 276 4.41 10.86 -30.79
N LEU A 277 4.25 9.52 -30.78
CA LEU A 277 4.75 8.65 -29.72
C LEU A 277 6.29 8.63 -29.70
N GLU A 278 6.87 9.01 -28.56
CA GLU A 278 8.33 9.14 -28.42
C GLU A 278 9.05 7.80 -28.61
N PRO A 279 10.23 7.76 -29.26
CA PRO A 279 10.86 6.50 -29.66
C PRO A 279 11.10 5.48 -28.52
N PRO A 280 11.54 5.86 -27.31
CA PRO A 280 11.66 4.92 -26.19
C PRO A 280 10.33 4.34 -25.72
N VAL A 281 9.24 5.11 -25.83
CA VAL A 281 7.89 4.69 -25.46
C VAL A 281 7.35 3.74 -26.53
N ARG A 282 7.50 4.08 -27.82
CA ARG A 282 7.18 3.20 -28.95
C ARG A 282 7.87 1.84 -28.83
N HIS A 283 9.18 1.83 -28.56
CA HIS A 283 9.95 0.60 -28.42
C HIS A 283 9.42 -0.33 -27.30
N VAL A 284 8.90 0.26 -26.21
CA VAL A 284 8.24 -0.49 -25.13
C VAL A 284 6.89 -1.06 -25.59
N VAL A 285 6.07 -0.31 -26.35
CA VAL A 285 4.80 -0.83 -26.92
C VAL A 285 5.06 -1.92 -27.95
N GLU A 286 6.04 -1.78 -28.83
CA GLU A 286 6.45 -2.80 -29.80
C GLU A 286 6.95 -4.07 -29.11
N THR A 287 7.70 -3.93 -28.02
CA THR A 287 8.16 -5.06 -27.20
C THR A 287 7.00 -5.74 -26.49
N ALA A 288 6.07 -4.98 -25.90
CA ALA A 288 4.86 -5.52 -25.31
C ALA A 288 4.01 -6.28 -26.35
N MET A 289 3.78 -5.70 -27.53
CA MET A 289 3.01 -6.33 -28.61
C MET A 289 3.66 -7.67 -29.04
N ARG A 290 4.98 -7.68 -29.27
CA ARG A 290 5.73 -8.88 -29.62
C ARG A 290 5.66 -9.97 -28.55
N LEU A 291 5.78 -9.60 -27.27
CA LEU A 291 5.64 -10.54 -26.15
C LEU A 291 4.21 -11.08 -26.07
N HIS A 292 3.19 -10.24 -26.25
CA HIS A 292 1.80 -10.65 -26.24
C HIS A 292 1.46 -11.58 -27.41
N SER A 293 1.93 -11.30 -28.63
CA SER A 293 1.75 -12.15 -29.81
C SER A 293 2.42 -13.52 -29.69
N ALA A 294 3.40 -13.68 -28.78
CA ALA A 294 4.05 -14.96 -28.49
C ALA A 294 3.32 -15.78 -27.41
N ARG A 295 2.27 -15.25 -26.77
CA ARG A 295 1.49 -15.98 -25.76
C ARG A 295 0.60 -17.05 -26.41
N PRO A 296 0.24 -18.12 -25.68
CA PRO A 296 -0.76 -19.07 -26.15
C PRO A 296 -2.12 -18.39 -26.41
N ALA A 297 -2.96 -19.03 -27.23
CA ALA A 297 -4.28 -18.53 -27.57
C ALA A 297 -5.14 -18.26 -26.31
N PRO A 298 -6.03 -17.25 -26.31
CA PRO A 298 -6.78 -16.88 -25.11
C PRO A 298 -7.67 -18.01 -24.55
N GLN A 299 -7.75 -18.12 -23.23
CA GLN A 299 -8.48 -19.17 -22.52
C GLN A 299 -9.42 -18.57 -21.46
N THR A 300 -10.62 -19.10 -21.32
CA THR A 300 -11.57 -18.67 -20.27
C THR A 300 -11.05 -19.09 -18.91
N LEU A 301 -11.04 -18.16 -17.95
CA LEU A 301 -10.59 -18.38 -16.59
C LEU A 301 -11.73 -18.10 -15.60
N ASN A 302 -12.11 -19.10 -14.81
CA ASN A 302 -13.13 -18.98 -13.78
C ASN A 302 -12.47 -18.82 -12.40
N ARG A 303 -12.42 -17.60 -11.87
CA ARG A 303 -11.97 -17.32 -10.49
C ARG A 303 -13.17 -17.25 -9.54
N GLY A 304 -13.08 -17.92 -8.40
CA GLY A 304 -14.10 -17.85 -7.35
C GLY A 304 -14.10 -16.50 -6.64
N GLN A 305 -15.29 -15.94 -6.40
CA GLN A 305 -15.48 -14.64 -5.73
C GLN A 305 -14.98 -14.60 -4.26
N GLU A 306 -14.65 -15.73 -3.66
CA GLU A 306 -14.22 -15.85 -2.26
C GLU A 306 -12.72 -15.55 -2.06
N ASN A 307 -11.91 -15.64 -3.12
CA ASN A 307 -10.46 -15.47 -3.05
C ASN A 307 -10.03 -14.00 -3.21
N ARG A 308 -10.70 -13.06 -2.54
CA ARG A 308 -10.41 -11.62 -2.65
C ARG A 308 -9.48 -11.15 -1.53
N LEU A 309 -8.41 -10.42 -1.89
CA LEU A 309 -7.36 -10.01 -0.94
C LEU A 309 -7.92 -9.16 0.22
N ASP A 310 -8.81 -8.22 -0.07
CA ASP A 310 -9.50 -7.40 0.94
C ASP A 310 -10.21 -8.26 1.99
N ARG A 311 -10.92 -9.32 1.56
CA ARG A 311 -11.62 -10.23 2.47
C ARG A 311 -10.65 -11.06 3.32
N ARG A 312 -9.57 -11.57 2.71
CA ARG A 312 -8.53 -12.35 3.41
C ARG A 312 -7.81 -11.51 4.47
N LEU A 313 -7.47 -10.26 4.16
CA LEU A 313 -6.89 -9.33 5.13
C LEU A 313 -7.88 -8.99 6.26
N MET A 314 -9.15 -8.71 5.95
CA MET A 314 -10.19 -8.46 6.96
C MET A 314 -10.48 -9.67 7.86
N GLU A 315 -10.28 -10.90 7.38
CA GLU A 315 -10.36 -12.12 8.17
C GLU A 315 -9.13 -12.33 9.04
N LEU A 316 -7.93 -12.19 8.47
CA LEU A 316 -6.67 -12.23 9.20
C LEU A 316 -6.66 -11.24 10.38
N HIS A 317 -7.15 -10.02 10.18
CA HIS A 317 -7.27 -9.05 11.27
C HIS A 317 -8.19 -9.53 12.40
N ARG A 318 -9.37 -10.06 12.06
CA ARG A 318 -10.33 -10.57 13.05
C ARG A 318 -9.73 -11.68 13.92
N MET A 319 -8.81 -12.47 13.38
CA MET A 319 -8.09 -13.51 14.13
C MET A 319 -6.91 -12.97 14.95
N THR A 320 -6.25 -11.89 14.51
CA THR A 320 -4.92 -11.49 14.99
C THR A 320 -4.86 -10.16 15.73
N ASN A 321 -5.97 -9.40 15.78
CA ASN A 321 -6.10 -8.10 16.45
C ASN A 321 -5.10 -7.00 16.01
N SER A 322 -4.41 -7.16 14.88
CA SER A 322 -3.44 -6.18 14.35
C SER A 322 -4.03 -5.30 13.25
N GLY A 323 -4.09 -3.99 13.48
CA GLY A 323 -4.02 -2.92 12.47
C GLY A 323 -5.11 -2.72 11.39
N LEU A 324 -6.21 -3.48 11.37
CA LEU A 324 -7.30 -3.27 10.40
C LEU A 324 -8.65 -3.00 11.09
N LEU A 325 -8.71 -1.93 11.91
CA LEU A 325 -9.86 -1.58 12.75
C LEU A 325 -11.22 -1.70 12.01
N VAL A 326 -11.94 -2.79 12.25
CA VAL A 326 -13.35 -2.94 11.91
C VAL A 326 -14.10 -1.74 12.51
N PRO A 327 -15.06 -1.10 11.80
CA PRO A 327 -15.82 0.01 12.35
C PRO A 327 -16.53 -0.43 13.63
N THR A 328 -16.06 0.11 14.77
CA THR A 328 -16.82 0.09 16.02
C THR A 328 -18.14 0.78 15.74
N SER A 329 -19.23 0.02 15.88
CA SER A 329 -20.59 0.52 15.68
C SER A 329 -20.81 1.77 16.52
N ILE A 330 -21.26 2.85 15.87
CA ILE A 330 -21.79 4.03 16.55
C ILE A 330 -22.81 3.53 17.60
N PRO A 331 -22.72 3.94 18.88
CA PRO A 331 -23.74 3.61 19.85
C PRO A 331 -25.09 4.08 19.31
N ARG A 332 -26.02 3.15 19.06
CA ARG A 332 -27.38 3.50 18.63
C ARG A 332 -27.94 4.46 19.68
N GLN A 333 -28.23 5.69 19.29
CA GLN A 333 -29.10 6.55 20.08
C GLN A 333 -30.41 5.78 20.32
N PRO A 334 -30.96 5.76 21.54
CA PRO A 334 -32.24 5.12 21.79
C PRO A 334 -33.30 5.82 20.93
N ASN A 335 -33.93 5.04 20.05
CA ASN A 335 -34.96 5.54 19.15
C ASN A 335 -36.16 6.03 19.99
N PRO A 336 -36.63 7.28 19.87
CA PRO A 336 -37.70 7.80 20.73
C PRO A 336 -39.05 7.06 20.60
N ASN A 337 -39.23 6.30 19.52
CA ASN A 337 -40.47 5.61 19.20
C ASN A 337 -40.38 4.10 19.49
N SER A 338 -40.54 3.74 20.77
CA SER A 338 -40.86 2.38 21.22
C SER A 338 -42.37 2.25 21.49
N PRO A 339 -43.14 1.55 20.65
CA PRO A 339 -44.50 1.12 20.99
C PRO A 339 -44.44 -0.27 21.65
N GLY A 340 -44.87 -0.40 22.90
CA GLY A 340 -44.72 -1.67 23.63
C GLY A 340 -45.29 -1.73 25.05
N SER A 341 -46.42 -1.08 25.31
CA SER A 341 -47.21 -1.37 26.52
C SER A 341 -48.18 -2.51 26.23
N THR A 342 -48.04 -3.63 26.95
CA THR A 342 -49.11 -4.35 27.67
C THR A 342 -48.50 -5.59 28.35
N GLY A 343 -48.15 -5.47 29.63
CA GLY A 343 -47.82 -6.61 30.50
C GLY A 343 -48.95 -6.82 31.50
N GLN A 344 -49.75 -7.88 31.31
CA GLN A 344 -50.92 -8.18 32.14
C GLN A 344 -50.49 -8.96 33.40
N ALA A 345 -51.05 -8.60 34.56
CA ALA A 345 -50.71 -9.23 35.84
C ALA A 345 -51.67 -10.38 36.21
N PRO A 346 -51.22 -11.29 37.08
CA PRO A 346 -52.09 -11.93 38.07
C PRO A 346 -51.68 -11.51 39.51
N GLY A 347 -52.66 -11.18 40.35
CA GLY A 347 -52.49 -11.10 41.81
C GLY A 347 -53.07 -12.35 42.48
N PRO A 348 -53.60 -12.25 43.71
CA PRO A 348 -53.19 -11.38 44.81
C PRO A 348 -52.99 -12.16 46.13
N ASP A 349 -52.25 -11.64 47.11
CA ASP A 349 -52.56 -11.91 48.52
C ASP A 349 -52.13 -10.76 49.44
N GLY A 350 -52.79 -10.63 50.60
CA GLY A 350 -52.71 -9.46 51.47
C GLY A 350 -51.88 -9.65 52.74
N GLY A 351 -51.24 -8.57 53.20
CA GLY A 351 -50.52 -8.52 54.48
C GLY A 351 -50.42 -7.09 55.01
N ARG A 352 -50.86 -6.86 56.25
CA ARG A 352 -50.93 -5.53 56.87
C ARG A 352 -49.68 -5.19 57.70
N THR A 353 -49.62 -3.90 58.09
CA THR A 353 -49.06 -3.32 59.33
C THR A 353 -47.59 -2.81 59.44
N ARG A 354 -47.51 -1.65 60.12
CA ARG A 354 -46.42 -0.76 60.61
C ARG A 354 -45.69 -1.32 61.88
N PRO A 355 -44.72 -0.63 62.56
CA PRO A 355 -43.81 0.50 62.21
C PRO A 355 -42.32 0.44 62.74
N VAL A 356 -41.50 1.42 62.28
CA VAL A 356 -40.34 2.19 62.85
C VAL A 356 -40.38 2.42 64.40
N PRO A 357 -39.29 2.52 65.25
CA PRO A 357 -38.00 3.31 65.12
C PRO A 357 -36.64 2.79 65.76
N GLY A 358 -35.52 3.53 65.53
CA GLY A 358 -34.39 3.77 66.49
C GLY A 358 -33.12 2.87 66.43
N ASN A 359 -31.89 3.30 66.78
CA ASN A 359 -31.36 4.62 67.18
C ASN A 359 -29.80 4.75 66.97
N GLU A 360 -29.29 5.99 67.07
CA GLU A 360 -27.95 6.52 67.47
C GLU A 360 -26.88 5.56 68.12
N SER A 361 -25.55 5.80 68.18
CA SER A 361 -24.66 6.95 67.84
C SER A 361 -23.15 6.59 68.02
N GLN A 362 -22.22 7.30 67.34
CA GLN A 362 -20.86 7.69 67.81
C GLN A 362 -19.79 6.58 68.14
N VAL A 363 -18.44 6.76 68.20
CA VAL A 363 -17.46 7.84 67.88
C VAL A 363 -16.00 7.31 67.82
N ARG A 364 -15.14 7.90 66.95
CA ARG A 364 -13.63 8.01 66.93
C ARG A 364 -12.68 6.82 67.20
N GLY A 365 -11.55 6.79 66.48
CA GLY A 365 -10.29 6.18 66.95
C GLY A 365 -9.16 5.92 65.91
N THR A 366 -8.40 6.95 65.52
CA THR A 366 -7.07 6.85 64.85
C THR A 366 -5.95 7.21 65.87
N PRO A 367 -4.62 7.18 65.57
CA PRO A 367 -3.83 6.67 64.41
C PRO A 367 -2.63 5.75 64.80
N GLY A 368 -1.73 5.38 63.85
CA GLY A 368 -0.43 4.76 64.15
C GLY A 368 0.53 4.61 62.94
N HIS A 369 1.82 4.96 63.10
CA HIS A 369 2.90 4.96 62.08
C HIS A 369 3.56 3.57 61.83
N GLU A 370 4.00 3.33 60.59
CA GLU A 370 5.39 3.06 60.10
C GLU A 370 6.58 2.75 61.09
N PRO A 371 7.80 2.34 60.62
CA PRO A 371 8.25 1.87 59.28
C PRO A 371 9.26 0.67 59.31
N ARG A 372 10.02 0.48 58.21
CA ARG A 372 11.23 -0.36 57.95
C ARG A 372 10.95 -1.79 57.42
N GLY A 373 11.67 -2.33 56.42
CA GLY A 373 12.71 -1.75 55.56
C GLY A 373 13.91 -2.70 55.35
N ARG A 374 14.18 -3.09 54.09
CA ARG A 374 15.48 -3.53 53.55
C ARG A 374 15.43 -3.56 52.03
#